data_AF-A0A9N9T663-F1
#
_entry.id   AF-A0A9N9T663-F1
#
_cell.length_a   1.000
_cell.length_b   1.000
_cell.length_c   1.000
_cell.angle_alpha   90.00
_cell.angle_beta   90.00
_cell.angle_gamma   90.00
#
_symmetry.space_group_name_H-M   'P 1'
#
loop_
_entity.id
_entity.type
_entity.pdbx_description
1 polymer ?
#
loop_
_entity_poly.entity_id
_entity_poly.type
_entity_poly.pdbx_seq_one_letter_code
_entity_poly.pdbx_strand_id
1 'polypeptide(L)'
;MKLVYCVCFVLLFGVVAPDAAAFREKVKRLEQECQNDRSTYVDEAELEKFRNHQPTTATNLGLHYLCTNIKLGIQDENGKINTEAIKNNLREIMDGLAKINIIAHRCSRRLPGESAEDSAIALYRCLHTPVHVHNNNHTHIHVHRRNKRSTKASKAHKHCQSDDSTRANESDLEKFNKGEAVDTSKLKPYIFCMNKKFEMQNADGTVNKHGIKNFLEKKVSDKTRAKELKIKCSEIVDPSAEETAIKLYKCVNENAQHKDDQEQNASDNKVQQPSLLNTANTGTTAFEQCQADPKTSVDKKTLKKARKGKNVDTASLRAHTFCISLKLNLQTINGDIKTETIRKSLEREETEAAIDIIVNKCGTRDENDPADLTALKLFKCLNKYERKREQKKRAFLKRLKQFKKYNQECLSDPANQVNEEVLSKFSQGEEVDHPNLASYTACLNKKSKYQDKKGKIKKDAIVDDLKLVFDDKAEVQKMVNECVAKTSGLAVREGGVQLTRCIFKHVATARAAQNVIPKSDRR
;
A
#
# COMPACT_ATOMS: atom_id res chain seq x y z
N MET A 1 -4.08 13.09 -0.77
CA MET A 1 -4.93 11.96 -1.20
C MET A 1 -5.44 12.07 -2.63
N LYS A 2 -5.32 13.22 -3.33
CA LYS A 2 -5.49 13.30 -4.79
C LYS A 2 -4.55 12.36 -5.59
N LEU A 3 -3.35 12.08 -5.05
CA LEU A 3 -2.39 11.12 -5.64
C LEU A 3 -2.78 9.64 -5.45
N VAL A 4 -3.66 9.29 -4.50
CA VAL A 4 -3.96 7.89 -4.15
C VAL A 4 -4.98 7.28 -5.12
N TYR A 5 -5.84 8.10 -5.74
CA TYR A 5 -6.77 7.63 -6.77
C TYR A 5 -6.12 7.52 -8.16
N CYS A 6 -5.01 8.23 -8.41
CA CYS A 6 -4.17 8.03 -9.60
C CYS A 6 -3.30 6.78 -9.49
N VAL A 7 -2.66 6.53 -8.35
CA VAL A 7 -1.74 5.39 -8.16
C VAL A 7 -2.47 4.04 -8.10
N CYS A 8 -3.71 3.97 -7.60
CA CYS A 8 -4.47 2.71 -7.65
C CYS A 8 -4.94 2.32 -9.06
N PHE A 9 -4.99 3.25 -10.02
CA PHE A 9 -5.28 2.96 -11.43
C PHE A 9 -4.02 2.55 -12.21
N VAL A 10 -2.84 3.02 -11.80
CA VAL A 10 -1.55 2.53 -12.31
C VAL A 10 -1.25 1.11 -11.79
N LEU A 11 -1.61 0.77 -10.55
CA LEU A 11 -1.44 -0.57 -9.99
C LEU A 11 -2.49 -1.61 -10.47
N LEU A 12 -3.33 -1.25 -11.44
CA LEU A 12 -4.40 -2.08 -12.00
C LEU A 12 -4.03 -2.79 -13.30
N PHE A 13 -3.06 -2.25 -14.01
CA PHE A 13 -2.33 -2.92 -15.07
C PHE A 13 -0.96 -3.24 -14.49
N GLY A 14 -0.45 -4.43 -14.75
CA GLY A 14 0.91 -4.80 -14.34
C GLY A 14 1.97 -4.08 -15.17
N VAL A 15 1.77 -2.80 -15.48
CA VAL A 15 2.67 -2.00 -16.30
C VAL A 15 3.87 -1.71 -15.41
N VAL A 16 4.93 -2.47 -15.61
CA VAL A 16 6.22 -1.81 -15.70
C VAL A 16 6.01 -0.82 -16.85
N ALA A 17 5.83 0.48 -16.56
CA ALA A 17 5.66 1.52 -17.58
C ALA A 17 6.59 1.19 -18.77
N PRO A 18 6.15 1.20 -20.03
CA PRO A 18 7.03 0.88 -21.16
C PRO A 18 8.35 1.66 -21.10
N ASP A 19 8.29 2.89 -20.56
CA ASP A 19 9.44 3.76 -20.26
C ASP A 19 10.41 3.15 -19.24
N ALA A 20 9.94 2.38 -18.27
CA ALA A 20 10.77 1.72 -17.28
C ALA A 20 11.59 0.56 -17.87
N ALA A 21 11.08 -0.12 -18.91
CA ALA A 21 11.84 -1.12 -19.65
C ALA A 21 12.94 -0.45 -20.49
N ALA A 22 12.59 0.63 -21.20
CA ALA A 22 13.55 1.43 -21.97
C ALA A 22 14.65 2.03 -21.08
N PHE A 23 14.28 2.54 -19.91
CA PHE A 23 15.23 3.06 -18.93
C PHE A 23 16.15 1.97 -18.36
N ARG A 24 15.62 0.77 -18.07
CA ARG A 24 16.47 -0.36 -17.63
C ARG A 24 17.48 -0.76 -18.69
N GLU A 25 17.08 -0.82 -19.96
CA GLU A 25 18.00 -1.10 -21.07
C GLU A 25 19.03 0.03 -21.27
N LYS A 26 18.63 1.29 -21.04
CA LYS A 26 19.57 2.42 -20.99
C LYS A 26 20.61 2.23 -19.88
N VAL A 27 20.19 1.97 -18.64
CA VAL A 27 21.11 1.75 -17.51
C VAL A 27 22.04 0.56 -17.76
N LYS A 28 21.51 -0.55 -18.28
CA LYS A 28 22.31 -1.75 -18.60
C LYS A 28 23.40 -1.48 -19.65
N ARG A 29 23.09 -0.69 -20.69
CA ARG A 29 24.09 -0.25 -21.68
C ARG A 29 25.18 0.61 -21.04
N LEU A 30 24.80 1.56 -20.17
CA LEU A 30 25.78 2.42 -19.47
C LEU A 30 26.66 1.61 -18.50
N GLU A 31 26.09 0.65 -17.76
CA GLU A 31 26.85 -0.28 -16.92
C GLU A 31 27.86 -1.08 -17.77
N GLN A 32 27.45 -1.58 -18.93
CA GLN A 32 28.33 -2.32 -19.85
C GLN A 32 29.45 -1.43 -20.40
N GLU A 33 29.17 -0.17 -20.74
CA GLU A 33 30.21 0.78 -21.13
C GLU A 33 31.22 1.01 -20.01
N CYS A 34 30.76 1.16 -18.76
CA CYS A 34 31.65 1.28 -17.60
C CYS A 34 32.36 -0.05 -17.26
N GLN A 35 31.83 -1.21 -17.67
CA GLN A 35 32.55 -2.49 -17.54
C GLN A 35 33.66 -2.63 -18.60
N ASN A 36 33.48 -2.05 -19.79
CA ASN A 36 34.48 -2.15 -20.85
C ASN A 36 35.72 -1.30 -20.60
N ASP A 37 35.65 -0.32 -19.69
CA ASP A 37 36.80 0.46 -19.24
C ASP A 37 37.53 -0.25 -18.09
N ARG A 38 38.81 -0.56 -18.30
CA ARG A 38 39.66 -1.27 -17.35
C ARG A 38 39.77 -0.55 -15.99
N SER A 39 39.67 0.77 -15.96
CA SER A 39 39.74 1.55 -14.72
C SER A 39 38.46 1.45 -13.87
N THR A 40 37.32 1.13 -14.50
CA THR A 40 36.01 1.03 -13.83
C THR A 40 35.40 -0.38 -13.87
N TYR A 41 36.11 -1.36 -14.43
CA TYR A 41 35.68 -2.77 -14.51
C TYR A 41 35.52 -3.43 -13.14
N VAL A 42 34.35 -3.94 -12.79
CA VAL A 42 34.14 -4.68 -11.53
C VAL A 42 33.71 -6.10 -11.86
N ASP A 43 34.31 -7.10 -11.22
CA ASP A 43 33.87 -8.49 -11.39
C ASP A 43 32.36 -8.63 -11.14
N GLU A 44 31.66 -9.33 -12.04
CA GLU A 44 30.19 -9.41 -11.98
C GLU A 44 29.69 -10.06 -10.68
N ALA A 45 30.46 -10.99 -10.09
CA ALA A 45 30.10 -11.59 -8.81
C ALA A 45 30.21 -10.57 -7.65
N GLU A 46 31.16 -9.64 -7.73
CA GLU A 46 31.28 -8.54 -6.76
C GLU A 46 30.17 -7.50 -6.93
N LEU A 47 29.78 -7.16 -8.16
CA LEU A 47 28.60 -6.33 -8.42
C LEU A 47 27.33 -6.97 -7.84
N GLU A 48 27.14 -8.27 -8.08
CA GLU A 48 25.97 -8.99 -7.58
C GLU A 48 25.95 -9.07 -6.05
N LYS A 49 27.11 -9.26 -5.40
CA LYS A 49 27.24 -9.13 -3.94
C LYS A 49 26.78 -7.76 -3.47
N PHE A 50 27.27 -6.69 -4.09
CA PHE A 50 26.91 -5.32 -3.70
C PHE A 50 25.42 -4.99 -3.93
N ARG A 51 24.85 -5.38 -5.07
CA ARG A 51 23.41 -5.27 -5.39
C ARG A 51 22.53 -5.98 -4.35
N ASN A 52 23.04 -7.08 -3.81
CA ASN A 52 22.39 -7.84 -2.73
C ASN A 52 22.77 -7.37 -1.31
N HIS A 53 23.44 -6.22 -1.18
CA HIS A 53 23.92 -5.65 0.08
C HIS A 53 24.85 -6.58 0.88
N GLN A 54 25.60 -7.44 0.19
CA GLN A 54 26.66 -8.24 0.77
C GLN A 54 27.97 -7.44 0.77
N PRO A 55 28.89 -7.73 1.71
CA PRO A 55 30.24 -7.19 1.65
C PRO A 55 30.91 -7.55 0.32
N THR A 56 31.65 -6.60 -0.23
CA THR A 56 32.43 -6.74 -1.45
C THR A 56 33.89 -6.39 -1.16
N THR A 57 34.80 -7.02 -1.90
CA THR A 57 36.24 -6.70 -1.87
C THR A 57 36.69 -5.90 -3.09
N ALA A 58 35.77 -5.54 -3.98
CA ALA A 58 36.09 -4.76 -5.19
C ALA A 58 36.54 -3.34 -4.83
N THR A 59 37.79 -3.01 -5.13
CA THR A 59 38.40 -1.70 -4.84
C THR A 59 37.94 -0.60 -5.78
N ASN A 60 37.48 -0.96 -6.98
CA ASN A 60 37.02 -0.03 -8.02
C ASN A 60 35.50 0.08 -8.12
N LEU A 61 34.77 -0.46 -7.14
CA LEU A 61 33.31 -0.36 -7.09
C LEU A 61 32.82 1.09 -7.11
N GLY A 62 33.49 1.97 -6.37
CA GLY A 62 33.13 3.39 -6.32
C GLY A 62 33.33 4.10 -7.67
N LEU A 63 34.42 3.78 -8.38
CA LEU A 63 34.69 4.29 -9.73
C LEU A 63 33.64 3.80 -10.74
N HIS A 64 33.22 2.53 -10.65
CA HIS A 64 32.18 1.97 -11.51
C HIS A 64 30.83 2.69 -11.37
N TYR A 65 30.38 2.92 -10.14
CA TYR A 65 29.13 3.64 -9.92
C TYR A 65 29.25 5.13 -10.22
N LEU A 66 30.42 5.74 -10.03
CA LEU A 66 30.66 7.12 -10.45
C LEU A 66 30.55 7.26 -11.97
N CYS A 67 31.20 6.38 -12.75
CA CYS A 67 31.08 6.34 -14.21
C CYS A 67 29.61 6.22 -14.66
N THR A 68 28.87 5.29 -14.05
CA THR A 68 27.44 5.08 -14.36
C THR A 68 26.61 6.33 -14.03
N ASN A 69 26.86 6.96 -12.88
CA ASN A 69 26.13 8.15 -12.43
C ASN A 69 26.41 9.39 -13.30
N ILE A 70 27.66 9.57 -13.75
CA ILE A 70 28.05 10.63 -14.68
C ILE A 70 27.34 10.45 -16.02
N LYS A 71 27.35 9.24 -16.58
CA LYS A 71 26.65 8.94 -17.84
C LYS A 71 25.13 9.10 -17.74
N LEU A 72 24.54 8.87 -16.56
CA LEU A 72 23.13 9.17 -16.28
C LEU A 72 22.85 10.66 -16.02
N GLY A 73 23.88 11.48 -15.89
CA GLY A 73 23.80 12.91 -15.55
C GLY A 73 23.34 13.19 -14.12
N ILE A 74 23.33 12.18 -13.23
CA ILE A 74 22.85 12.32 -11.84
C ILE A 74 23.95 12.69 -10.84
N GLN A 75 25.21 12.58 -11.24
CA GLN A 75 26.38 12.99 -10.46
C GLN A 75 27.44 13.54 -11.42
N ASP A 76 28.22 14.55 -11.04
CA ASP A 76 29.38 15.02 -11.82
C ASP A 76 30.70 14.38 -11.35
N GLU A 77 31.79 14.66 -12.04
CA GLU A 77 33.14 14.13 -11.78
C GLU A 77 33.64 14.50 -10.38
N ASN A 78 33.20 15.64 -9.85
CA ASN A 78 33.56 16.10 -8.51
C ASN A 78 32.70 15.47 -7.42
N GLY A 79 31.71 14.66 -7.78
CA GLY A 79 30.78 13.99 -6.88
C GLY A 79 29.55 14.81 -6.51
N LYS A 80 29.30 15.95 -7.15
CA LYS A 80 28.09 16.76 -6.90
C LYS A 80 26.87 16.06 -7.51
N ILE A 81 25.84 15.88 -6.71
CA ILE A 81 24.63 15.15 -7.12
C ILE A 81 23.61 16.10 -7.77
N ASN A 82 23.18 15.79 -8.99
CA ASN A 82 22.18 16.55 -9.72
C ASN A 82 20.76 16.08 -9.37
N THR A 83 20.10 16.84 -8.49
CA THR A 83 18.76 16.51 -7.98
C THR A 83 17.70 16.47 -9.09
N GLU A 84 17.76 17.37 -10.07
CA GLU A 84 16.77 17.41 -11.16
C GLU A 84 16.95 16.24 -12.12
N ALA A 85 18.19 15.86 -12.42
CA ALA A 85 18.45 14.64 -13.20
C ALA A 85 17.93 13.38 -12.48
N ILE A 86 18.08 13.28 -11.15
CA ILE A 86 17.46 12.17 -10.39
C ILE A 86 15.94 12.18 -10.56
N LYS A 87 15.29 13.34 -10.46
CA LYS A 87 13.83 13.44 -10.65
C LYS A 87 13.42 12.99 -12.06
N ASN A 88 14.15 13.41 -13.09
CA ASN A 88 13.87 13.06 -14.48
C ASN A 88 14.01 11.55 -14.69
N ASN A 89 15.13 10.96 -14.29
CA ASN A 89 15.34 9.51 -14.40
C ASN A 89 14.31 8.70 -13.59
N LEU A 90 13.92 9.16 -12.40
CA LEU A 90 12.87 8.51 -11.61
C LEU A 90 11.49 8.60 -12.28
N ARG A 91 11.16 9.69 -12.99
CA ARG A 91 9.88 9.80 -13.72
C ARG A 91 9.73 8.72 -14.79
N GLU A 92 10.84 8.23 -15.35
CA GLU A 92 10.83 7.15 -16.35
C GLU A 92 10.47 5.79 -15.74
N ILE A 93 10.74 5.57 -14.44
CA ILE A 93 10.56 4.26 -13.78
C ILE A 93 9.48 4.21 -12.72
N MET A 94 8.95 5.36 -12.30
CA MET A 94 7.94 5.42 -11.25
C MET A 94 7.00 6.60 -11.39
N ASP A 95 5.75 6.33 -11.05
CA ASP A 95 4.73 7.37 -10.94
C ASP A 95 4.73 8.07 -9.59
N GLY A 96 4.20 9.30 -9.61
CA GLY A 96 3.91 10.08 -8.42
C GLY A 96 5.01 11.09 -8.10
N LEU A 97 4.85 12.30 -8.64
CA LEU A 97 5.76 13.43 -8.48
C LEU A 97 6.15 13.72 -7.02
N ALA A 98 5.23 13.54 -6.07
CA ALA A 98 5.52 13.71 -4.65
C ALA A 98 6.57 12.71 -4.13
N LYS A 99 6.45 11.43 -4.50
CA LYS A 99 7.40 10.37 -4.11
C LYS A 99 8.75 10.59 -4.78
N ILE A 100 8.74 10.95 -6.06
CA ILE A 100 9.96 11.30 -6.82
C ILE A 100 10.72 12.45 -6.15
N ASN A 101 10.02 13.53 -5.79
CA ASN A 101 10.64 14.66 -5.12
C ASN A 101 11.25 14.28 -3.76
N ILE A 102 10.57 13.42 -2.99
CA ILE A 102 11.09 12.94 -1.69
C ILE A 102 12.36 12.11 -1.89
N ILE A 103 12.37 11.19 -2.86
CA ILE A 103 13.53 10.34 -3.14
C ILE A 103 14.70 11.18 -3.63
N ALA A 104 14.46 12.05 -4.61
CA ALA A 104 15.50 12.91 -5.18
C ALA A 104 16.13 13.80 -4.12
N HIS A 105 15.32 14.52 -3.32
CA HIS A 105 15.83 15.38 -2.25
C HIS A 105 16.56 14.60 -1.14
N ARG A 106 16.12 13.37 -0.84
CA ARG A 106 16.80 12.52 0.16
C ARG A 106 18.15 12.04 -0.36
N CYS A 107 18.19 11.57 -1.60
CA CYS A 107 19.35 10.92 -2.17
C CYS A 107 20.35 11.90 -2.79
N SER A 108 19.98 13.17 -3.01
CA SER A 108 20.90 14.19 -3.50
C SER A 108 21.78 14.85 -2.44
N ARG A 109 21.72 14.37 -1.20
CA ARG A 109 22.57 14.86 -0.11
C ARG A 109 23.91 14.14 -0.12
N ARG A 110 24.98 14.87 -0.45
CA ARG A 110 26.36 14.44 -0.24
C ARG A 110 26.80 14.74 1.19
N LEU A 111 27.51 13.84 1.85
CA LEU A 111 28.08 14.13 3.15
C LEU A 111 29.36 14.96 3.00
N PRO A 112 29.63 15.92 3.92
CA PRO A 112 30.86 16.68 3.89
C PRO A 112 32.10 15.77 3.94
N GLY A 113 33.05 15.99 3.03
CA GLY A 113 34.31 15.24 2.98
C GLY A 113 34.27 13.89 2.26
N GLU A 114 33.13 13.44 1.73
CA GLU A 114 33.07 12.23 0.90
C GLU A 114 33.78 12.45 -0.44
N SER A 115 34.52 11.43 -0.89
CA SER A 115 35.04 11.36 -2.27
C SER A 115 33.88 11.26 -3.28
N ALA A 116 34.16 11.44 -4.57
CA ALA A 116 33.15 11.30 -5.62
C ALA A 116 32.65 9.85 -5.71
N GLU A 117 33.55 8.90 -5.51
CA GLU A 117 33.36 7.46 -5.47
C GLU A 117 32.47 7.04 -4.29
N ASP A 118 32.77 7.52 -3.08
CA ASP A 118 31.94 7.25 -1.90
C ASP A 118 30.53 7.82 -2.06
N SER A 119 30.43 9.04 -2.60
CA SER A 119 29.17 9.69 -2.91
C SER A 119 28.35 8.87 -3.92
N ALA A 120 29.00 8.25 -4.92
CA ALA A 120 28.35 7.42 -5.92
C ALA A 120 27.74 6.16 -5.31
N ILE A 121 28.49 5.50 -4.42
CA ILE A 121 28.05 4.33 -3.66
C ILE A 121 26.88 4.69 -2.71
N ALA A 122 26.98 5.81 -2.01
CA ALA A 122 25.93 6.31 -1.13
C ALA A 122 24.64 6.64 -1.91
N LEU A 123 24.77 7.31 -3.06
CA LEU A 123 23.65 7.62 -3.95
C LEU A 123 22.96 6.34 -4.43
N TYR A 124 23.72 5.37 -4.95
CA TYR A 124 23.17 4.07 -5.38
C TYR A 124 22.38 3.39 -4.25
N ARG A 125 23.00 3.25 -3.08
CA ARG A 125 22.33 2.65 -1.90
C ARG A 125 21.06 3.40 -1.53
N CYS A 126 21.06 4.72 -1.60
CA CYS A 126 19.88 5.53 -1.29
C CYS A 126 18.74 5.30 -2.29
N LEU A 127 19.05 5.22 -3.59
CA LEU A 127 18.06 4.97 -4.65
C LEU A 127 17.50 3.54 -4.60
N HIS A 128 18.33 2.56 -4.25
CA HIS A 128 17.94 1.15 -4.11
C HIS A 128 17.30 0.81 -2.76
N THR A 129 17.36 1.71 -1.78
CA THR A 129 16.68 1.50 -0.49
C THR A 129 15.17 1.57 -0.69
N PRO A 130 14.40 0.51 -0.33
CA PRO A 130 12.95 0.52 -0.46
C PRO A 130 12.35 1.73 0.26
N VAL A 131 11.76 2.63 -0.51
CA VAL A 131 11.11 3.80 0.09
C VAL A 131 9.72 3.38 0.52
N HIS A 132 9.60 3.01 1.79
CA HIS A 132 8.33 3.03 2.49
C HIS A 132 7.95 4.50 2.70
N VAL A 133 7.28 5.10 1.72
CA VAL A 133 6.57 6.35 1.94
C VAL A 133 5.39 5.99 2.83
N HIS A 134 5.56 6.11 4.14
CA HIS A 134 4.41 6.32 5.01
C HIS A 134 3.77 7.62 4.54
N ASN A 135 2.45 7.61 4.33
CA ASN A 135 1.70 8.64 3.62
C ASN A 135 1.51 9.94 4.43
N ASN A 136 2.53 10.27 5.21
CA ASN A 136 2.50 11.08 6.41
C ASN A 136 3.72 12.01 6.31
N ASN A 137 3.48 13.29 5.98
CA ASN A 137 4.48 14.34 5.67
C ASN A 137 5.45 14.70 6.82
N HIS A 138 6.11 13.74 7.46
CA HIS A 138 7.34 14.02 8.21
C HIS A 138 8.39 12.94 7.97
N THR A 139 9.59 13.40 7.67
CA THR A 139 10.79 12.61 7.46
C THR A 139 11.48 12.34 8.79
N HIS A 140 10.95 11.40 9.58
CA HIS A 140 11.80 10.61 10.46
C HIS A 140 11.56 9.15 10.10
N ILE A 141 12.55 8.58 9.44
CA ILE A 141 12.52 7.20 9.00
C ILE A 141 13.02 6.36 10.16
N HIS A 142 12.15 5.53 10.75
CA HIS A 142 12.62 4.31 11.38
C HIS A 142 13.36 3.53 10.30
N VAL A 143 14.67 3.37 10.45
CA VAL A 143 15.42 2.36 9.70
C VAL A 143 14.92 1.01 10.19
N HIS A 144 13.73 0.60 9.75
CA HIS A 144 13.42 -0.80 9.66
C HIS A 144 14.34 -1.31 8.58
N ARG A 145 15.49 -1.81 9.02
CA ARG A 145 16.41 -2.68 8.30
C ARG A 145 15.64 -3.92 7.85
N ARG A 146 14.69 -3.76 6.91
CA ARG A 146 14.19 -4.82 6.04
C ARG A 146 15.31 -5.06 5.04
N ASN A 147 16.39 -5.62 5.57
CA ASN A 147 17.28 -6.42 4.77
C ASN A 147 16.37 -7.36 3.97
N LYS A 148 16.65 -7.51 2.68
CA LYS A 148 16.54 -8.79 1.97
C LYS A 148 17.48 -9.84 2.62
N ARG A 149 17.57 -9.86 3.96
CA ARG A 149 18.07 -10.98 4.74
C ARG A 149 17.10 -12.05 4.34
N SER A 150 17.57 -13.07 3.63
CA SER A 150 16.80 -14.31 3.64
C SER A 150 16.53 -14.60 5.11
N THR A 151 15.25 -14.54 5.47
CA THR A 151 14.85 -14.77 6.86
C THR A 151 15.35 -16.16 7.22
N LYS A 152 15.53 -16.46 8.52
CA LYS A 152 15.84 -17.85 8.95
C LYS A 152 14.89 -18.84 8.25
N ALA A 153 13.64 -18.43 8.00
CA ALA A 153 12.66 -19.14 7.19
C ALA A 153 13.02 -19.33 5.72
N SER A 154 13.43 -18.30 4.98
CA SER A 154 13.82 -18.45 3.58
C SER A 154 15.08 -19.31 3.41
N LYS A 155 16.06 -19.20 4.34
CA LYS A 155 17.23 -20.08 4.39
C LYS A 155 16.83 -21.54 4.64
N ALA A 156 15.99 -21.77 5.65
CA ALA A 156 15.49 -23.11 5.97
C ALA A 156 14.70 -23.71 4.79
N HIS A 157 13.81 -22.92 4.18
CA HIS A 157 13.02 -23.31 3.02
C HIS A 157 13.90 -23.73 1.84
N LYS A 158 14.87 -22.88 1.44
CA LYS A 158 15.81 -23.23 0.36
C LYS A 158 16.59 -24.52 0.64
N HIS A 159 17.01 -24.71 1.90
CA HIS A 159 17.71 -25.92 2.30
C HIS A 159 16.82 -27.17 2.27
N CYS A 160 15.58 -27.08 2.73
CA CYS A 160 14.65 -28.21 2.66
C CYS A 160 14.17 -28.48 1.21
N GLN A 161 14.15 -27.46 0.34
CA GLN A 161 13.81 -27.64 -1.08
C GLN A 161 14.98 -28.19 -1.92
N SER A 162 16.22 -28.10 -1.44
CA SER A 162 17.40 -28.59 -2.18
C SER A 162 17.60 -30.10 -2.08
N ASP A 163 16.96 -30.76 -1.12
CA ASP A 163 16.98 -32.22 -0.98
C ASP A 163 15.72 -32.81 -1.60
N ASP A 164 15.90 -33.73 -2.55
CA ASP A 164 14.84 -34.39 -3.29
C ASP A 164 13.82 -35.10 -2.38
N SER A 165 14.27 -35.61 -1.22
CA SER A 165 13.42 -36.31 -0.25
C SER A 165 12.54 -35.36 0.58
N THR A 166 12.93 -34.09 0.71
CA THR A 166 12.18 -33.07 1.44
C THR A 166 11.62 -31.97 0.54
N ARG A 167 11.74 -32.11 -0.78
CA ARG A 167 11.23 -31.15 -1.74
C ARG A 167 9.71 -31.19 -1.83
N ALA A 168 9.09 -30.05 -1.59
CA ALA A 168 7.64 -29.87 -1.63
C ALA A 168 7.22 -28.99 -2.81
N ASN A 169 6.08 -29.29 -3.42
CA ASN A 169 5.50 -28.43 -4.44
C ASN A 169 4.99 -27.12 -3.79
N GLU A 170 5.39 -25.96 -4.34
CA GLU A 170 4.99 -24.65 -3.80
C GLU A 170 3.47 -24.43 -3.82
N SER A 171 2.78 -24.95 -4.84
CA SER A 171 1.31 -24.87 -4.91
C SER A 171 0.65 -25.63 -3.78
N ASP A 172 1.17 -26.82 -3.45
CA ASP A 172 0.64 -27.64 -2.36
C ASP A 172 0.93 -27.01 -0.99
N LEU A 173 2.09 -26.37 -0.82
CA LEU A 173 2.40 -25.58 0.38
C LEU A 173 1.44 -24.39 0.54
N GLU A 174 1.13 -23.69 -0.55
CA GLU A 174 0.19 -22.56 -0.50
C GLU A 174 -1.23 -23.03 -0.13
N LYS A 175 -1.71 -24.11 -0.74
CA LYS A 175 -3.01 -24.73 -0.43
C LYS A 175 -3.06 -25.23 1.01
N PHE A 176 -2.01 -25.92 1.47
CA PHE A 176 -1.90 -26.40 2.85
C PHE A 176 -1.99 -25.25 3.86
N ASN A 177 -1.31 -24.13 3.59
CA ASN A 177 -1.33 -22.94 4.45
C ASN A 177 -2.70 -22.25 4.50
N LYS A 178 -3.55 -22.46 3.48
CA LYS A 178 -4.93 -21.96 3.44
C LYS A 178 -5.93 -22.93 4.09
N GLY A 179 -5.47 -24.10 4.54
CA GLY A 179 -6.33 -25.17 5.06
C GLY A 179 -7.08 -25.95 3.98
N GLU A 180 -6.65 -25.85 2.71
CA GLU A 180 -7.21 -26.64 1.62
C GLU A 180 -6.71 -28.10 1.68
N ALA A 181 -7.52 -29.02 1.16
CA ALA A 181 -7.14 -30.43 1.08
C ALA A 181 -6.00 -30.62 0.07
N VAL A 182 -4.90 -31.21 0.52
CA VAL A 182 -3.71 -31.54 -0.29
C VAL A 182 -3.19 -32.91 0.10
N ASP A 183 -2.50 -33.57 -0.83
CA ASP A 183 -1.75 -34.78 -0.52
C ASP A 183 -0.56 -34.42 0.40
N THR A 184 -0.66 -34.81 1.66
CA THR A 184 0.35 -34.49 2.67
C THR A 184 1.58 -35.40 2.62
N SER A 185 1.56 -36.49 1.84
CA SER A 185 2.68 -37.43 1.75
C SER A 185 3.99 -36.75 1.36
N LYS A 186 3.95 -35.78 0.44
CA LYS A 186 5.11 -35.00 -0.02
C LYS A 186 5.39 -33.76 0.84
N LEU A 187 4.46 -33.35 1.69
CA LEU A 187 4.63 -32.20 2.59
C LEU A 187 5.20 -32.58 3.95
N LYS A 188 4.93 -33.80 4.41
CA LYS A 188 5.38 -34.37 5.68
C LYS A 188 6.90 -34.28 5.88
N PRO A 189 7.76 -34.79 4.95
CA PRO A 189 9.21 -34.66 5.09
C PRO A 189 9.69 -33.20 5.07
N TYR A 190 9.10 -32.37 4.20
CA TYR A 190 9.42 -30.94 4.10
C TYR A 190 9.12 -30.20 5.42
N ILE A 191 7.93 -30.39 5.98
CA ILE A 191 7.49 -29.72 7.21
C ILE A 191 8.32 -30.20 8.41
N PHE A 192 8.68 -31.49 8.44
CA PHE A 192 9.62 -32.01 9.43
C PHE A 192 11.00 -31.34 9.33
N CYS A 193 11.55 -31.23 8.12
CA CYS A 193 12.80 -30.51 7.87
C CYS A 193 12.73 -29.04 8.36
N MET A 194 11.64 -28.34 8.05
CA MET A 194 11.42 -26.97 8.49
C MET A 194 11.36 -26.87 10.01
N ASN A 195 10.60 -27.73 10.69
CA ASN A 195 10.50 -27.75 12.15
C ASN A 195 11.87 -27.96 12.81
N LYS A 196 12.70 -28.87 12.27
CA LYS A 196 14.08 -29.08 12.75
C LYS A 196 14.93 -27.81 12.59
N LYS A 197 14.85 -27.11 11.46
CA LYS A 197 15.59 -25.85 11.24
C LYS A 197 15.14 -24.70 12.13
N PHE A 198 13.90 -24.73 12.59
CA PHE A 198 13.40 -23.79 13.60
C PHE A 198 13.57 -24.29 15.04
N GLU A 199 14.19 -25.46 15.24
CA GLU A 199 14.37 -26.14 16.52
C GLU A 199 13.05 -26.43 17.24
N MET A 200 11.92 -26.47 16.51
CA MET A 200 10.60 -26.77 17.08
C MET A 200 10.40 -28.27 17.34
N GLN A 201 11.18 -29.11 16.66
CA GLN A 201 11.11 -30.56 16.73
C GLN A 201 12.52 -31.13 16.66
N ASN A 202 12.76 -32.18 17.45
CA ASN A 202 14.04 -32.88 17.54
C ASN A 202 14.22 -33.85 16.36
N ALA A 203 15.44 -34.39 16.21
CA ALA A 203 15.75 -35.32 15.13
C ALA A 203 15.02 -36.67 15.24
N ASP A 204 14.68 -37.09 16.47
CA ASP A 204 13.89 -38.30 16.78
C ASP A 204 12.37 -38.12 16.55
N GLY A 205 11.94 -36.94 16.11
CA GLY A 205 10.53 -36.62 15.90
C GLY A 205 9.82 -36.05 17.12
N THR A 206 10.44 -36.04 18.30
CA THR A 206 9.81 -35.46 19.50
C THR A 206 9.75 -33.94 19.45
N VAL A 207 8.74 -33.37 20.12
CA VAL A 207 8.54 -31.92 20.14
C VAL A 207 9.54 -31.23 21.07
N ASN A 208 10.25 -30.22 20.56
CA ASN A 208 11.16 -29.40 21.36
C ASN A 208 10.40 -28.24 22.03
N LYS A 209 10.06 -28.43 23.30
CA LYS A 209 9.29 -27.46 24.10
C LYS A 209 9.95 -26.09 24.21
N HIS A 210 11.30 -26.03 24.21
CA HIS A 210 12.03 -24.77 24.29
C HIS A 210 12.02 -24.04 22.95
N GLY A 211 12.23 -24.76 21.84
CA GLY A 211 12.18 -24.17 20.51
C GLY A 211 10.80 -23.65 20.12
N ILE A 212 9.71 -24.36 20.48
CA ILE A 212 8.35 -23.84 20.29
C ILE A 212 8.13 -22.55 21.08
N LYS A 213 8.56 -22.49 22.35
CA LYS A 213 8.46 -21.28 23.15
C LYS A 213 9.16 -20.11 22.44
N ASN A 214 10.40 -20.30 22.01
CA ASN A 214 11.19 -19.27 21.32
C ASN A 214 10.57 -18.86 19.99
N PHE A 215 9.94 -19.79 19.27
CA PHE A 215 9.24 -19.50 18.01
C PHE A 215 7.97 -18.68 18.26
N LEU A 216 7.14 -19.09 19.22
CA LEU A 216 5.89 -18.41 19.57
C LEU A 216 6.13 -17.02 20.17
N GLU A 217 7.12 -16.83 21.02
CA GLU A 217 7.46 -15.51 21.58
C GLU A 217 7.89 -14.50 20.50
N LYS A 218 8.42 -14.98 19.36
CA LYS A 218 8.76 -14.15 18.20
C LYS A 218 7.58 -13.88 17.27
N LYS A 219 6.58 -14.78 17.26
CA LYS A 219 5.46 -14.75 16.32
C LYS A 219 4.17 -14.21 16.91
N VAL A 220 3.95 -14.39 18.20
CA VAL A 220 2.73 -14.01 18.92
C VAL A 220 3.07 -12.91 19.90
N SER A 221 2.53 -11.71 19.68
CA SER A 221 2.81 -10.53 20.51
C SER A 221 2.20 -10.63 21.91
N ASP A 222 1.08 -11.35 22.06
CA ASP A 222 0.44 -11.63 23.34
C ASP A 222 1.19 -12.75 24.10
N LYS A 223 1.90 -12.36 25.16
CA LYS A 223 2.71 -13.28 25.98
C LYS A 223 1.88 -14.36 26.67
N THR A 224 0.64 -14.06 27.08
CA THR A 224 -0.24 -15.03 27.75
C THR A 224 -0.66 -16.09 26.74
N ARG A 225 -1.07 -15.66 25.55
CA ARG A 225 -1.41 -16.58 24.47
C ARG A 225 -0.21 -17.41 24.01
N ALA A 226 0.97 -16.83 23.91
CA ALA A 226 2.19 -17.57 23.57
C ALA A 226 2.45 -18.71 24.58
N LYS A 227 2.18 -18.49 25.88
CA LYS A 227 2.26 -19.54 26.91
C LYS A 227 1.20 -20.62 26.73
N GLU A 228 -0.05 -20.26 26.48
CA GLU A 228 -1.14 -21.21 26.24
C GLU A 228 -0.85 -22.10 25.02
N LEU A 229 -0.41 -21.49 23.91
CA LEU A 229 -0.04 -22.22 22.69
C LEU A 229 1.19 -23.09 22.88
N LYS A 230 2.16 -22.65 23.68
CA LYS A 230 3.31 -23.48 24.04
C LYS A 230 2.82 -24.75 24.72
N ILE A 231 1.97 -24.67 25.74
CA ILE A 231 1.44 -25.84 26.46
C ILE A 231 0.72 -26.75 25.46
N LYS A 232 -0.30 -26.22 24.78
CA LYS A 232 -1.14 -26.96 23.83
C LYS A 232 -0.35 -27.66 22.72
N CYS A 233 0.58 -26.96 22.06
CA CYS A 233 1.31 -27.53 20.94
C CYS A 233 2.51 -28.39 21.37
N SER A 234 2.96 -28.29 22.63
CA SER A 234 4.08 -29.10 23.16
C SER A 234 3.70 -30.51 23.60
N GLU A 235 2.40 -30.80 23.69
CA GLU A 235 1.84 -32.09 24.09
C GLU A 235 1.49 -32.98 22.89
N ILE A 236 1.77 -32.52 21.67
CA ILE A 236 1.55 -33.30 20.46
C ILE A 236 2.55 -34.45 20.42
N VAL A 237 2.01 -35.66 20.37
CA VAL A 237 2.76 -36.91 20.22
C VAL A 237 2.11 -37.71 19.09
N ASP A 238 2.94 -38.24 18.20
CA ASP A 238 2.54 -39.19 17.15
C ASP A 238 3.65 -40.24 16.96
N PRO A 239 3.31 -41.51 16.64
CA PRO A 239 4.31 -42.53 16.32
C PRO A 239 5.24 -42.15 15.16
N SER A 240 4.81 -41.30 14.23
CA SER A 240 5.64 -40.79 13.14
C SER A 240 6.17 -39.39 13.43
N ALA A 241 7.47 -39.21 13.23
CA ALA A 241 8.12 -37.90 13.31
C ALA A 241 7.49 -36.88 12.34
N GLU A 242 7.14 -37.30 11.13
CA GLU A 242 6.57 -36.41 10.12
C GLU A 242 5.11 -36.06 10.41
N GLU A 243 4.34 -36.99 10.98
CA GLU A 243 2.99 -36.72 11.45
C GLU A 243 2.98 -35.74 12.62
N THR A 244 3.90 -35.93 13.57
CA THR A 244 4.14 -34.96 14.64
C THR A 244 4.46 -33.58 14.04
N ALA A 245 5.24 -33.52 12.96
CA ALA A 245 5.61 -32.28 12.32
C ALA A 245 4.41 -31.52 11.72
N ILE A 246 3.54 -32.24 11.01
CA ILE A 246 2.30 -31.71 10.44
C ILE A 246 1.34 -31.22 11.53
N LYS A 247 1.10 -32.04 12.56
CA LYS A 247 0.22 -31.70 13.68
C LYS A 247 0.74 -30.47 14.43
N LEU A 248 2.05 -30.41 14.67
CA LEU A 248 2.70 -29.26 15.30
C LEU A 248 2.58 -28.00 14.44
N TYR A 249 2.82 -28.11 13.14
CA TYR A 249 2.70 -26.99 12.20
C TYR A 249 1.29 -26.41 12.19
N LYS A 250 0.26 -27.27 12.05
CA LYS A 250 -1.14 -26.86 12.12
C LYS A 250 -1.47 -26.21 13.45
N CYS A 251 -1.06 -26.82 14.57
CA CYS A 251 -1.27 -26.24 15.90
C CYS A 251 -0.69 -24.82 16.02
N VAL A 252 0.55 -24.61 15.59
CA VAL A 252 1.20 -23.31 15.66
C VAL A 252 0.57 -22.30 14.69
N ASN A 253 0.33 -22.67 13.43
CA ASN A 253 -0.15 -21.74 12.41
C ASN A 253 -1.63 -21.42 12.53
N GLU A 254 -2.50 -22.41 12.67
CA GLU A 254 -3.94 -22.19 12.82
C GLU A 254 -4.19 -21.34 14.07
N ASN A 255 -3.51 -21.65 15.18
CA ASN A 255 -3.73 -20.91 16.42
C ASN A 255 -2.96 -19.59 16.47
N ALA A 256 -1.91 -19.37 15.68
CA ALA A 256 -1.31 -18.04 15.52
C ALA A 256 -2.20 -17.15 14.62
N GLN A 257 -2.68 -17.68 13.49
CA GLN A 257 -3.50 -16.97 12.51
C GLN A 257 -4.92 -16.69 13.02
N HIS A 258 -5.51 -17.56 13.85
CA HIS A 258 -6.93 -17.44 14.23
C HIS A 258 -7.33 -16.17 15.00
N LYS A 259 -6.40 -15.42 15.62
CA LYS A 259 -6.73 -14.04 16.06
C LYS A 259 -6.19 -12.97 15.13
N ASP A 260 -5.23 -13.22 14.27
CA ASP A 260 -4.92 -12.21 13.26
C ASP A 260 -6.10 -12.11 12.29
N ASP A 261 -6.81 -13.20 11.97
CA ASP A 261 -8.03 -13.21 11.14
C ASP A 261 -9.33 -12.95 11.91
N GLN A 262 -9.48 -13.32 13.19
CA GLN A 262 -10.59 -12.81 14.01
C GLN A 262 -10.39 -11.35 14.41
N GLU A 263 -9.14 -10.90 14.60
CA GLU A 263 -8.73 -9.50 14.55
C GLU A 263 -8.47 -9.01 13.13
N GLN A 264 -8.72 -9.71 12.00
CA GLN A 264 -8.68 -9.12 10.64
C GLN A 264 -10.11 -8.91 10.17
N ASN A 265 -11.01 -9.83 10.51
CA ASN A 265 -12.44 -9.61 10.49
C ASN A 265 -12.87 -8.65 11.63
N ALA A 266 -12.06 -8.52 12.69
CA ALA A 266 -12.12 -7.40 13.64
C ALA A 266 -11.00 -6.33 13.46
N SER A 267 -10.11 -6.39 12.44
CA SER A 267 -9.15 -5.32 12.04
C SER A 267 -9.49 -4.64 10.73
N ASP A 268 -10.44 -5.17 9.98
CA ASP A 268 -11.44 -4.37 9.30
C ASP A 268 -12.19 -3.47 10.32
N ASN A 269 -12.02 -3.70 11.64
CA ASN A 269 -12.41 -2.82 12.76
C ASN A 269 -11.22 -2.26 13.61
N LYS A 270 -9.98 -2.42 13.15
CA LYS A 270 -8.69 -2.08 13.81
C LYS A 270 -7.63 -1.86 12.73
N VAL A 271 -8.02 -1.16 11.66
CA VAL A 271 -7.06 -0.38 10.89
C VAL A 271 -6.41 0.53 11.93
N GLN A 272 -5.09 0.63 11.97
CA GLN A 272 -4.46 1.86 12.47
C GLN A 272 -4.97 2.97 11.55
N GLN A 273 -6.18 3.45 11.81
CA GLN A 273 -6.86 4.44 11.00
C GLN A 273 -6.09 5.72 11.25
N PRO A 274 -5.48 6.33 10.23
CA PRO A 274 -5.18 7.74 10.33
C PRO A 274 -6.52 8.46 10.40
N SER A 275 -6.93 8.86 11.61
CA SER A 275 -7.98 9.86 11.77
C SER A 275 -7.45 11.21 11.26
N LEU A 276 -8.31 12.17 10.94
CA LEU A 276 -7.94 13.56 10.65
C LEU A 276 -7.13 14.18 11.78
N LEU A 277 -7.29 13.66 13.00
CA LEU A 277 -6.48 14.02 14.17
C LEU A 277 -5.03 13.49 14.09
N ASN A 278 -4.70 12.62 13.13
CA ASN A 278 -3.35 12.14 12.85
C ASN A 278 -2.68 12.98 11.75
N THR A 279 -2.57 14.28 11.98
CA THR A 279 -1.44 15.03 11.39
C THR A 279 -0.16 14.37 11.91
N ALA A 280 0.60 13.79 11.00
CA ALA A 280 1.28 12.52 11.24
C ALA A 280 2.45 12.44 12.24
N ASN A 281 2.78 13.53 12.95
CA ASN A 281 3.68 13.52 14.10
C ASN A 281 3.07 14.12 15.38
N THR A 282 1.94 14.84 15.26
CA THR A 282 1.30 15.55 16.39
C THR A 282 0.07 14.83 16.92
N GLY A 283 -0.62 14.02 16.10
CA GLY A 283 -1.84 13.31 16.49
C GLY A 283 -1.62 12.14 17.44
N THR A 284 -0.69 11.25 17.07
CA THR A 284 -0.32 10.10 17.89
C THR A 284 0.27 10.57 19.22
N THR A 285 1.09 11.64 19.18
CA THR A 285 1.65 12.27 20.38
C THR A 285 0.59 13.00 21.21
N ALA A 286 -0.37 13.72 20.61
CA ALA A 286 -1.46 14.35 21.34
C ALA A 286 -2.37 13.33 22.03
N PHE A 287 -2.77 12.27 21.31
CA PHE A 287 -3.58 11.18 21.88
C PHE A 287 -2.84 10.49 23.03
N GLU A 288 -1.57 10.12 22.86
CA GLU A 288 -0.78 9.46 23.90
C GLU A 288 -0.58 10.37 25.12
N GLN A 289 -0.28 11.67 24.91
CA GLN A 289 -0.14 12.64 26.00
C GLN A 289 -1.46 12.82 26.77
N CYS A 290 -2.60 12.92 26.09
CA CYS A 290 -3.92 13.01 26.74
C CYS A 290 -4.37 11.68 27.35
N GLN A 291 -3.87 10.54 26.88
CA GLN A 291 -4.17 9.25 27.49
C GLN A 291 -3.34 8.99 28.75
N ALA A 292 -2.12 9.56 28.81
CA ALA A 292 -1.19 9.44 29.93
C ALA A 292 -1.58 10.29 31.15
N ASP A 293 -2.28 11.40 30.94
CA ASP A 293 -2.82 12.22 32.04
C ASP A 293 -4.08 11.58 32.63
N PRO A 294 -4.10 11.20 33.93
CA PRO A 294 -5.26 10.60 34.58
C PRO A 294 -6.56 11.41 34.46
N LYS A 295 -6.48 12.75 34.35
CA LYS A 295 -7.65 13.63 34.22
C LYS A 295 -8.30 13.57 32.85
N THR A 296 -7.53 13.19 31.83
CA THR A 296 -7.98 13.14 30.44
C THR A 296 -7.94 11.71 29.88
N SER A 297 -7.55 10.72 30.69
CA SER A 297 -7.53 9.31 30.29
C SER A 297 -8.95 8.77 30.06
N VAL A 298 -9.12 8.01 28.97
CA VAL A 298 -10.40 7.36 28.64
C VAL A 298 -10.19 5.88 28.45
N ASP A 299 -11.10 5.06 28.96
CA ASP A 299 -10.98 3.62 28.75
C ASP A 299 -11.13 3.25 27.26
N LYS A 300 -10.39 2.21 26.87
CA LYS A 300 -10.31 1.74 25.48
C LYS A 300 -11.69 1.37 24.90
N LYS A 301 -12.65 0.92 25.72
CA LYS A 301 -13.99 0.51 25.28
C LYS A 301 -14.82 1.74 24.92
N THR A 302 -14.76 2.81 25.71
CA THR A 302 -15.39 4.11 25.44
C THR A 302 -14.83 4.74 24.17
N LEU A 303 -13.50 4.80 24.01
CA LEU A 303 -12.86 5.29 22.78
C LEU A 303 -13.29 4.49 21.54
N LYS A 304 -13.32 3.15 21.63
CA LYS A 304 -13.76 2.29 20.53
C LYS A 304 -15.21 2.56 20.14
N LYS A 305 -16.11 2.78 21.10
CA LYS A 305 -17.51 3.13 20.84
C LYS A 305 -17.62 4.51 20.17
N ALA A 306 -16.89 5.51 20.67
CA ALA A 306 -16.87 6.87 20.13
C ALA A 306 -16.33 6.91 18.68
N ARG A 307 -15.21 6.24 18.39
CA ARG A 307 -14.66 6.10 17.02
C ARG A 307 -15.62 5.39 16.07
N LYS A 308 -16.40 4.43 16.56
CA LYS A 308 -17.48 3.78 15.81
C LYS A 308 -18.72 4.67 15.61
N GLY A 309 -18.69 5.93 16.06
CA GLY A 309 -19.79 6.89 15.99
C GLY A 309 -21.02 6.47 16.80
N LYS A 310 -20.85 5.64 17.83
CA LYS A 310 -21.91 5.42 18.81
C LYS A 310 -22.07 6.69 19.64
N ASN A 311 -23.30 7.00 20.06
CA ASN A 311 -23.51 8.12 20.95
C ASN A 311 -22.94 7.78 22.32
N VAL A 312 -21.75 8.29 22.60
CA VAL A 312 -21.07 8.18 23.88
C VAL A 312 -20.79 9.60 24.33
N ASP A 313 -21.20 9.89 25.54
CA ASP A 313 -21.02 11.18 26.16
C ASP A 313 -20.70 10.96 27.63
N THR A 314 -19.41 10.96 27.95
CA THR A 314 -18.91 10.77 29.31
C THR A 314 -17.99 11.93 29.63
N ALA A 315 -17.93 12.35 30.90
CA ALA A 315 -17.03 13.41 31.34
C ALA A 315 -15.58 13.15 30.93
N SER A 316 -15.10 11.90 31.07
CA SER A 316 -13.76 11.49 30.62
C SER A 316 -13.55 11.67 29.11
N LEU A 317 -14.53 11.31 28.28
CA LEU A 317 -14.42 11.46 26.83
C LEU A 317 -14.45 12.93 26.40
N ARG A 318 -15.27 13.77 27.05
CA ARG A 318 -15.26 15.23 26.84
C ARG A 318 -13.88 15.81 27.16
N ALA A 319 -13.35 15.53 28.36
CA ALA A 319 -12.02 15.98 28.78
C ALA A 319 -10.91 15.52 27.82
N HIS A 320 -10.94 14.27 27.36
CA HIS A 320 -9.96 13.74 26.42
C HIS A 320 -10.03 14.37 25.04
N THR A 321 -11.24 14.50 24.49
CA THR A 321 -11.43 15.15 23.17
C THR A 321 -11.03 16.62 23.21
N PHE A 322 -11.30 17.32 24.32
CA PHE A 322 -10.83 18.68 24.54
C PHE A 322 -9.31 18.78 24.61
N CYS A 323 -8.65 17.92 25.39
CA CYS A 323 -7.19 17.87 25.46
C CYS A 323 -6.55 17.66 24.07
N ILE A 324 -7.09 16.73 23.27
CA ILE A 324 -6.62 16.49 21.89
C ILE A 324 -6.86 17.71 21.02
N SER A 325 -8.04 18.32 21.11
CA SER A 325 -8.42 19.51 20.34
C SER A 325 -7.46 20.68 20.60
N LEU A 326 -7.09 20.92 21.86
CA LEU A 326 -6.11 21.93 22.24
C LEU A 326 -4.71 21.63 21.69
N LYS A 327 -4.22 20.39 21.87
CA LYS A 327 -2.88 19.99 21.40
C LYS A 327 -2.72 20.02 19.89
N LEU A 328 -3.81 19.79 19.16
CA LEU A 328 -3.85 19.91 17.70
C LEU A 328 -4.22 21.32 17.23
N ASN A 329 -4.39 22.27 18.14
CA ASN A 329 -4.76 23.64 17.85
C ASN A 329 -6.06 23.74 17.03
N LEU A 330 -7.01 22.82 17.24
CA LEU A 330 -8.33 22.82 16.60
C LEU A 330 -9.33 23.71 17.33
N GLN A 331 -9.05 24.02 18.59
CA GLN A 331 -9.93 24.78 19.46
C GLN A 331 -9.12 25.63 20.45
N THR A 332 -9.68 26.75 20.91
CA THR A 332 -9.13 27.56 22.00
C THR A 332 -9.50 26.99 23.37
N ILE A 333 -8.85 27.48 24.44
CA ILE A 333 -9.21 27.13 25.82
C ILE A 333 -10.64 27.54 26.19
N ASN A 334 -11.21 28.55 25.52
CA ASN A 334 -12.57 29.03 25.76
C ASN A 334 -13.61 28.20 25.00
N GLY A 335 -13.17 27.34 24.08
CA GLY A 335 -14.03 26.49 23.29
C GLY A 335 -14.18 26.89 21.82
N ASP A 336 -13.60 28.01 21.38
CA ASP A 336 -13.74 28.52 20.01
C ASP A 336 -13.01 27.62 19.01
N ILE A 337 -13.69 27.24 17.93
CA ILE A 337 -13.15 26.32 16.94
C ILE A 337 -12.30 27.08 15.92
N LYS A 338 -11.07 26.62 15.69
CA LYS A 338 -10.13 27.21 14.71
C LYS A 338 -10.37 26.59 13.33
N THR A 339 -11.38 27.10 12.62
CA THR A 339 -11.80 26.65 11.29
C THR A 339 -10.66 26.57 10.27
N GLU A 340 -9.75 27.54 10.26
CA GLU A 340 -8.58 27.53 9.38
C GLU A 340 -7.61 26.37 9.66
N THR A 341 -7.46 25.97 10.93
CA THR A 341 -6.63 24.80 11.26
C THR A 341 -7.30 23.51 10.80
N ILE A 342 -8.62 23.42 10.91
CA ILE A 342 -9.40 22.30 10.36
C ILE A 342 -9.28 22.24 8.84
N ARG A 343 -9.47 23.37 8.13
CA ARG A 343 -9.30 23.50 6.67
C ARG A 343 -7.94 22.95 6.24
N LYS A 344 -6.87 23.45 6.84
CA LYS A 344 -5.49 23.03 6.58
C LYS A 344 -5.24 21.54 6.82
N SER A 345 -5.87 20.97 7.85
CA SER A 345 -5.77 19.53 8.12
C SER A 345 -6.45 18.68 7.03
N LEU A 346 -7.52 19.20 6.43
CA LEU A 346 -8.32 18.51 5.40
C LEU A 346 -7.79 18.70 3.97
N GLU A 347 -7.01 19.75 3.68
CA GLU A 347 -6.44 20.04 2.34
C GLU A 347 -5.68 18.86 1.71
N ARG A 348 -5.09 18.00 2.56
CA ARG A 348 -4.38 16.82 2.10
C ARG A 348 -5.31 15.71 1.67
N GLU A 349 -6.55 15.73 2.15
CA GLU A 349 -7.44 14.59 2.19
C GLU A 349 -8.69 14.78 1.33
N GLU A 350 -9.17 16.02 1.23
CA GLU A 350 -10.46 16.39 0.66
C GLU A 350 -10.33 17.37 -0.53
N THR A 351 -11.42 17.57 -1.26
CA THR A 351 -11.57 18.65 -2.26
C THR A 351 -12.00 19.95 -1.58
N GLU A 352 -11.76 21.11 -2.19
CA GLU A 352 -12.13 22.40 -1.56
C GLU A 352 -13.60 22.47 -1.20
N ALA A 353 -14.48 22.05 -2.12
CA ALA A 353 -15.92 21.97 -1.88
C ALA A 353 -16.27 21.04 -0.69
N ALA A 354 -15.60 19.89 -0.55
CA ALA A 354 -15.80 19.00 0.59
C ALA A 354 -15.26 19.62 1.89
N ILE A 355 -14.15 20.35 1.85
CA ILE A 355 -13.57 21.06 2.99
C ILE A 355 -14.56 22.12 3.48
N ASP A 356 -15.09 22.95 2.59
CA ASP A 356 -16.09 23.96 2.95
C ASP A 356 -17.33 23.35 3.61
N ILE A 357 -17.83 22.24 3.07
CA ILE A 357 -18.96 21.50 3.66
C ILE A 357 -18.62 20.99 5.06
N ILE A 358 -17.41 20.46 5.27
CA ILE A 358 -16.98 19.92 6.57
C ILE A 358 -16.76 21.05 7.57
N VAL A 359 -16.04 22.10 7.20
CA VAL A 359 -15.73 23.26 8.05
C VAL A 359 -17.01 24.01 8.42
N ASN A 360 -17.93 24.27 7.48
CA ASN A 360 -19.19 24.95 7.78
C ASN A 360 -20.10 24.14 8.69
N LYS A 361 -20.06 22.80 8.63
CA LYS A 361 -20.92 21.95 9.47
C LYS A 361 -20.30 21.55 10.80
N CYS A 362 -18.97 21.42 10.87
CA CYS A 362 -18.27 20.97 12.07
C CYS A 362 -17.56 22.11 12.80
N GLY A 363 -17.35 23.25 12.15
CA GLY A 363 -16.62 24.40 12.67
C GLY A 363 -17.46 25.40 13.44
N THR A 364 -18.75 25.10 13.69
CA THR A 364 -19.65 25.96 14.46
C THR A 364 -19.67 25.55 15.93
N ARG A 365 -19.72 26.55 16.81
CA ARG A 365 -19.85 26.40 18.26
C ARG A 365 -21.23 26.88 18.69
N ASP A 366 -21.85 26.18 19.64
CA ASP A 366 -23.01 26.69 20.39
C ASP A 366 -22.48 27.57 21.54
N GLU A 367 -22.99 28.80 21.65
CA GLU A 367 -22.54 29.76 22.66
C GLU A 367 -22.72 29.25 24.10
N ASN A 368 -23.69 28.35 24.31
CA ASN A 368 -24.01 27.80 25.63
C ASN A 368 -23.20 26.53 25.95
N ASP A 369 -22.49 25.96 24.98
CA ASP A 369 -21.70 24.76 25.24
C ASP A 369 -20.40 25.10 26.00
N PRO A 370 -20.08 24.35 27.07
CA PRO A 370 -18.74 24.38 27.62
C PRO A 370 -17.71 23.88 26.60
N ALA A 371 -16.46 24.29 26.77
CA ALA A 371 -15.38 24.03 25.81
C ALA A 371 -15.17 22.53 25.55
N ASP A 372 -15.33 21.69 26.57
CA ASP A 372 -15.16 20.24 26.49
C ASP A 372 -16.31 19.53 25.74
N LEU A 373 -17.54 20.00 25.91
CA LEU A 373 -18.69 19.55 25.12
C LEU A 373 -18.55 19.99 23.66
N THR A 374 -18.10 21.22 23.41
CA THR A 374 -17.81 21.72 22.06
C THR A 374 -16.76 20.83 21.37
N ALA A 375 -15.69 20.44 22.09
CA ALA A 375 -14.67 19.53 21.58
C ALA A 375 -15.24 18.16 21.20
N LEU A 376 -16.13 17.61 22.04
CA LEU A 376 -16.79 16.34 21.76
C LEU A 376 -17.72 16.43 20.54
N LYS A 377 -18.47 17.54 20.39
CA LYS A 377 -19.32 17.78 19.21
C LYS A 377 -18.48 17.89 17.93
N LEU A 378 -17.38 18.65 17.96
CA LEU A 378 -16.41 18.75 16.87
C LEU A 378 -15.84 17.36 16.51
N PHE A 379 -15.37 16.59 17.49
CA PHE A 379 -14.87 15.23 17.30
C PHE A 379 -15.91 14.31 16.64
N LYS A 380 -17.15 14.29 17.14
CA LYS A 380 -18.24 13.49 16.58
C LYS A 380 -18.54 13.89 15.13
N CYS A 381 -18.51 15.19 14.84
CA CYS A 381 -18.77 15.71 13.49
C CYS A 381 -17.66 15.32 12.50
N LEU A 382 -16.38 15.57 12.82
CA LEU A 382 -15.25 15.20 11.96
C LEU A 382 -15.19 13.67 11.75
N ASN A 383 -15.36 12.88 12.82
CA ASN A 383 -15.36 11.43 12.73
C ASN A 383 -16.50 10.88 11.85
N LYS A 384 -17.65 11.57 11.75
CA LYS A 384 -18.73 11.20 10.83
C LYS A 384 -18.26 11.25 9.37
N TYR A 385 -17.50 12.27 8.99
CA TYR A 385 -16.96 12.42 7.64
C TYR A 385 -15.84 11.43 7.35
N GLU A 386 -14.92 11.22 8.31
CA GLU A 386 -13.89 10.17 8.18
C GLU A 386 -14.50 8.80 7.95
N ARG A 387 -15.55 8.44 8.69
CA ARG A 387 -16.24 7.15 8.52
C ARG A 387 -16.86 7.01 7.15
N LYS A 388 -17.53 8.06 6.65
CA LYS A 388 -18.10 8.07 5.29
C LYS A 388 -17.01 7.87 4.24
N ARG A 389 -15.87 8.57 4.38
CA ARG A 389 -14.71 8.42 3.51
C ARG A 389 -14.11 7.03 3.55
N GLU A 390 -13.91 6.46 4.73
CA GLU A 390 -13.40 5.10 4.89
C GLU A 390 -14.36 4.05 4.33
N GLN A 391 -15.67 4.24 4.49
CA GLN A 391 -16.69 3.40 3.84
C GLN A 391 -16.60 3.50 2.31
N LYS A 392 -16.53 4.72 1.75
CA LYS A 392 -16.36 4.95 0.30
C LYS A 392 -15.09 4.29 -0.22
N LYS A 393 -13.96 4.44 0.50
CA LYS A 393 -12.67 3.81 0.17
C LYS A 393 -12.74 2.28 0.20
N ARG A 394 -13.37 1.68 1.22
CA ARG A 394 -13.56 0.22 1.30
C ARG A 394 -14.44 -0.29 0.16
N ALA A 395 -15.54 0.40 -0.12
CA ALA A 395 -16.42 0.07 -1.24
C ALA A 395 -15.66 0.16 -2.57
N PHE A 396 -14.88 1.23 -2.78
CA PHE A 396 -14.02 1.42 -3.94
C PHE A 396 -12.99 0.28 -4.07
N LEU A 397 -12.23 -0.03 -3.02
CA LEU A 397 -11.24 -1.12 -3.05
C LEU A 397 -11.86 -2.49 -3.32
N LYS A 398 -13.04 -2.77 -2.76
CA LYS A 398 -13.78 -3.99 -3.05
C LYS A 398 -14.18 -4.05 -4.53
N ARG A 399 -14.70 -2.96 -5.06
CA ARG A 399 -15.07 -2.85 -6.49
C ARG A 399 -13.84 -2.97 -7.40
N LEU A 400 -12.72 -2.39 -6.99
CA LEU A 400 -11.44 -2.46 -7.69
C LEU A 400 -10.93 -3.89 -7.82
N LYS A 401 -10.96 -4.66 -6.71
CA LYS A 401 -10.58 -6.09 -6.71
C LYS A 401 -11.50 -6.90 -7.63
N GLN A 402 -12.80 -6.61 -7.62
CA GLN A 402 -13.76 -7.27 -8.49
C GLN A 402 -13.51 -6.93 -9.97
N PHE A 403 -13.21 -5.67 -10.28
CA PHE A 403 -12.87 -5.23 -11.63
C PHE A 403 -11.57 -5.89 -12.13
N LYS A 404 -10.53 -6.04 -11.28
CA LYS A 404 -9.32 -6.80 -11.61
C LYS A 404 -9.62 -8.23 -12.04
N LYS A 405 -10.46 -8.91 -11.26
CA LYS A 405 -10.90 -10.26 -11.57
C LYS A 405 -11.61 -10.31 -12.92
N TYR A 406 -12.52 -9.37 -13.18
CA TYR A 406 -13.22 -9.30 -14.47
C TYR A 406 -12.28 -9.01 -15.65
N ASN A 407 -11.32 -8.12 -15.47
CA ASN A 407 -10.28 -7.85 -16.46
C ASN A 407 -9.51 -9.13 -16.83
N GLN A 408 -9.01 -9.85 -15.83
CA GLN A 408 -8.27 -11.11 -16.04
C GLN A 408 -9.12 -12.18 -16.72
N GLU A 409 -10.36 -12.37 -16.26
CA GLU A 409 -11.29 -13.33 -16.87
C GLU A 409 -11.64 -12.96 -18.32
N CYS A 410 -11.76 -11.67 -18.64
CA CYS A 410 -12.01 -11.25 -20.02
C CYS A 410 -10.77 -11.46 -20.89
N LEU A 411 -9.58 -11.10 -20.43
CA LEU A 411 -8.32 -11.26 -21.17
C LEU A 411 -7.90 -12.72 -21.38
N SER A 412 -8.39 -13.66 -20.55
CA SER A 412 -8.10 -15.09 -20.73
C SER A 412 -8.78 -15.72 -21.97
N ASP A 413 -9.80 -15.06 -22.52
CA ASP A 413 -10.44 -15.49 -23.77
C ASP A 413 -9.63 -14.95 -24.97
N PRO A 414 -9.15 -15.81 -25.88
CA PRO A 414 -8.41 -15.39 -27.07
C PRO A 414 -9.11 -14.30 -27.89
N ALA A 415 -10.45 -14.30 -27.96
CA ALA A 415 -11.21 -13.30 -28.71
C ALA A 415 -11.20 -11.89 -28.07
N ASN A 416 -10.76 -11.79 -26.82
CA ASN A 416 -10.68 -10.57 -26.03
C ASN A 416 -9.23 -10.19 -25.72
N GLN A 417 -8.23 -10.88 -26.28
CA GLN A 417 -6.83 -10.55 -26.02
C GLN A 417 -6.51 -9.18 -26.62
N VAL A 418 -6.16 -8.25 -25.75
CA VAL A 418 -5.74 -6.89 -26.08
C VAL A 418 -4.42 -6.66 -25.35
N ASN A 419 -3.41 -6.16 -26.06
CA ASN A 419 -2.12 -5.89 -25.46
C ASN A 419 -2.19 -4.71 -24.46
N GLU A 420 -1.20 -4.63 -23.58
CA GLU A 420 -1.17 -3.65 -22.50
C GLU A 420 -1.09 -2.20 -23.00
N GLU A 421 -0.41 -1.94 -24.11
CA GLU A 421 -0.30 -0.61 -24.71
C GLU A 421 -1.67 -0.07 -25.15
N VAL A 422 -2.45 -0.89 -25.84
CA VAL A 422 -3.81 -0.56 -26.28
C VAL A 422 -4.71 -0.29 -25.08
N LEU A 423 -4.64 -1.12 -24.03
CA LEU A 423 -5.43 -0.90 -22.81
C LEU A 423 -5.04 0.38 -22.08
N SER A 424 -3.74 0.72 -22.05
CA SER A 424 -3.24 1.97 -21.47
C SER A 424 -3.82 3.19 -22.19
N LYS A 425 -3.64 3.28 -23.52
CA LYS A 425 -4.18 4.37 -24.35
C LYS A 425 -5.70 4.47 -24.22
N PHE A 426 -6.39 3.33 -24.28
CA PHE A 426 -7.85 3.29 -24.11
C PHE A 426 -8.30 3.81 -22.74
N SER A 427 -7.57 3.46 -21.66
CA SER A 427 -7.88 3.93 -20.29
C SER A 427 -7.67 5.43 -20.09
N GLN A 428 -6.91 6.08 -20.98
CA GLN A 428 -6.71 7.52 -21.01
C GLN A 428 -7.80 8.25 -21.84
N GLY A 429 -8.69 7.49 -22.47
CA GLY A 429 -9.76 8.01 -23.33
C GLY A 429 -9.31 8.25 -24.78
N GLU A 430 -8.15 7.75 -25.18
CA GLU A 430 -7.67 7.83 -26.56
C GLU A 430 -8.48 6.93 -27.49
N GLU A 431 -8.50 7.30 -28.78
CA GLU A 431 -9.02 6.44 -29.84
C GLU A 431 -7.97 5.41 -30.20
N VAL A 432 -8.33 4.13 -30.08
CA VAL A 432 -7.44 3.03 -30.40
C VAL A 432 -8.19 2.05 -31.28
N ASP A 433 -7.68 1.82 -32.49
CA ASP A 433 -8.18 0.80 -33.37
C ASP A 433 -7.48 -0.53 -33.05
N HIS A 434 -8.23 -1.48 -32.50
CA HIS A 434 -7.72 -2.81 -32.22
C HIS A 434 -8.86 -3.84 -32.37
N PRO A 435 -8.66 -4.91 -33.15
CA PRO A 435 -9.73 -5.82 -33.56
C PRO A 435 -10.45 -6.49 -32.38
N ASN A 436 -9.74 -6.75 -31.27
CA ASN A 436 -10.30 -7.41 -30.09
C ASN A 436 -10.83 -6.45 -29.02
N LEU A 437 -10.64 -5.12 -29.15
CA LEU A 437 -11.00 -4.17 -28.10
C LEU A 437 -12.52 -4.14 -27.86
N ALA A 438 -13.31 -4.29 -28.92
CA ALA A 438 -14.76 -4.29 -28.84
C ALA A 438 -15.30 -5.53 -28.11
N SER A 439 -14.72 -6.70 -28.37
CA SER A 439 -15.05 -7.95 -27.68
C SER A 439 -14.66 -7.89 -26.19
N TYR A 440 -13.43 -7.45 -25.90
CA TYR A 440 -12.94 -7.24 -24.53
C TYR A 440 -13.83 -6.28 -23.74
N THR A 441 -14.16 -5.12 -24.32
CA THR A 441 -14.97 -4.11 -23.62
C THR A 441 -16.40 -4.60 -23.38
N ALA A 442 -16.99 -5.32 -24.34
CA ALA A 442 -18.30 -5.94 -24.15
C ALA A 442 -18.30 -6.99 -23.02
N CYS A 443 -17.24 -7.81 -22.92
CA CYS A 443 -17.07 -8.75 -21.82
C CYS A 443 -17.01 -8.01 -20.46
N LEU A 444 -16.17 -6.98 -20.37
CA LEU A 444 -15.95 -6.23 -19.15
C LEU A 444 -17.21 -5.48 -18.69
N ASN A 445 -17.94 -4.86 -19.62
CA ASN A 445 -19.19 -4.16 -19.35
C ASN A 445 -20.28 -5.11 -18.86
N LYS A 446 -20.39 -6.31 -19.45
CA LYS A 446 -21.35 -7.33 -19.01
C LYS A 446 -21.04 -7.81 -17.59
N LYS A 447 -19.78 -8.13 -17.29
CA LYS A 447 -19.36 -8.56 -15.93
C LYS A 447 -19.54 -7.44 -14.91
N SER A 448 -19.26 -6.19 -15.30
CA SER A 448 -19.47 -5.01 -14.45
C SER A 448 -20.95 -4.62 -14.32
N LYS A 449 -21.85 -5.25 -15.08
CA LYS A 449 -23.30 -4.96 -15.18
C LYS A 449 -23.62 -3.59 -15.79
N TYR A 450 -22.67 -2.98 -16.49
CA TYR A 450 -22.90 -1.76 -17.27
C TYR A 450 -23.72 -2.04 -18.52
N GLN A 451 -23.65 -3.25 -19.05
CA GLN A 451 -24.49 -3.75 -20.13
C GLN A 451 -25.14 -5.06 -19.69
N ASP A 452 -26.40 -5.30 -20.05
CA ASP A 452 -27.01 -6.61 -19.86
C ASP A 452 -26.63 -7.61 -20.97
N LYS A 453 -27.20 -8.82 -20.91
CA LYS A 453 -26.94 -9.88 -21.90
C LYS A 453 -27.28 -9.45 -23.33
N LYS A 454 -28.26 -8.53 -23.50
CA LYS A 454 -28.68 -7.99 -24.79
C LYS A 454 -27.87 -6.75 -25.22
N GLY A 455 -26.89 -6.32 -24.41
CA GLY A 455 -26.09 -5.13 -24.69
C GLY A 455 -26.71 -3.81 -24.23
N LYS A 456 -27.91 -3.84 -23.61
CA LYS A 456 -28.57 -2.61 -23.16
C LYS A 456 -27.82 -2.03 -21.97
N ILE A 457 -27.46 -0.75 -22.08
CA ILE A 457 -26.69 -0.04 -21.06
C ILE A 457 -27.55 0.20 -19.81
N LYS A 458 -26.98 -0.06 -18.63
CA LYS A 458 -27.58 0.14 -17.31
C LYS A 458 -26.95 1.37 -16.64
N LYS A 459 -27.60 2.52 -16.78
CA LYS A 459 -27.12 3.80 -16.25
C LYS A 459 -26.83 3.73 -14.74
N ASP A 460 -27.73 3.14 -13.97
CA ASP A 460 -27.63 3.09 -12.51
C ASP A 460 -26.36 2.35 -12.04
N ALA A 461 -25.99 1.26 -12.70
CA ALA A 461 -24.77 0.52 -12.38
C ALA A 461 -23.50 1.36 -12.60
N ILE A 462 -23.47 2.18 -13.66
CA ILE A 462 -22.36 3.08 -13.97
C ILE A 462 -22.33 4.22 -12.94
N VAL A 463 -23.47 4.82 -12.66
CA VAL A 463 -23.61 5.90 -11.68
C VAL A 463 -23.15 5.44 -10.29
N ASP A 464 -23.51 4.24 -9.87
CA ASP A 464 -23.13 3.71 -8.56
C ASP A 464 -21.62 3.49 -8.43
N ASP A 465 -20.95 3.05 -9.50
CA ASP A 465 -19.50 2.93 -9.51
C ASP A 465 -18.80 4.29 -9.57
N LEU A 466 -19.31 5.23 -10.37
CA LEU A 466 -18.73 6.56 -10.48
C LEU A 466 -18.90 7.39 -9.20
N LYS A 467 -19.97 7.21 -8.42
CA LYS A 467 -20.12 7.83 -7.08
C LYS A 467 -19.03 7.40 -6.09
N LEU A 468 -18.33 6.30 -6.34
CA LEU A 468 -17.17 5.90 -5.52
C LEU A 468 -15.93 6.75 -5.83
N VAL A 469 -15.92 7.47 -6.95
CA VAL A 469 -14.82 8.33 -7.41
C VAL A 469 -15.17 9.81 -7.28
N PHE A 470 -16.39 10.18 -7.67
CA PHE A 470 -16.89 11.56 -7.67
C PHE A 470 -17.79 11.80 -6.47
N ASP A 471 -17.75 13.01 -5.92
CA ASP A 471 -18.63 13.41 -4.80
C ASP A 471 -19.94 14.05 -5.30
N ASP A 472 -19.90 14.74 -6.44
CA ASP A 472 -21.07 15.38 -7.04
C ASP A 472 -21.92 14.36 -7.83
N LYS A 473 -23.09 14.03 -7.26
CA LYS A 473 -24.05 13.11 -7.87
C LYS A 473 -24.66 13.68 -9.16
N ALA A 474 -24.90 14.99 -9.23
CA ALA A 474 -25.48 15.63 -10.41
C ALA A 474 -24.48 15.63 -11.57
N GLU A 475 -23.20 15.90 -11.28
CA GLU A 475 -22.12 15.81 -12.26
C GLU A 475 -21.97 14.38 -12.81
N VAL A 476 -21.98 13.37 -11.93
CA VAL A 476 -21.96 11.95 -12.34
C VAL A 476 -23.16 11.62 -13.24
N GLN A 477 -24.35 12.07 -12.87
CA GLN A 477 -25.55 11.79 -13.66
C GLN A 477 -25.48 12.45 -15.05
N LYS A 478 -24.99 13.69 -15.12
CA LYS A 478 -24.75 14.42 -16.37
C LYS A 478 -23.76 13.66 -17.25
N MET A 479 -22.61 13.29 -16.70
CA MET A 479 -21.56 12.51 -17.38
C MET A 479 -22.10 11.19 -17.95
N VAL A 480 -22.82 10.41 -17.13
CA VAL A 480 -23.38 9.13 -17.58
C VAL A 480 -24.42 9.33 -18.68
N ASN A 481 -25.28 10.35 -18.56
CA ASN A 481 -26.26 10.65 -19.60
C ASN A 481 -25.59 11.06 -20.92
N GLU A 482 -24.56 11.90 -20.87
CA GLU A 482 -23.77 12.29 -22.04
C GLU A 482 -23.12 11.07 -22.70
N CYS A 483 -22.44 10.23 -21.91
CA CYS A 483 -21.77 9.06 -22.45
C CYS A 483 -22.73 8.01 -23.01
N VAL A 484 -23.89 7.82 -22.40
CA VAL A 484 -24.91 6.90 -22.93
C VAL A 484 -25.52 7.46 -24.21
N ALA A 485 -25.77 8.76 -24.30
CA ALA A 485 -26.31 9.38 -25.52
C ALA A 485 -25.39 9.12 -26.72
N LYS A 486 -24.06 9.19 -26.53
CA LYS A 486 -23.03 8.90 -27.55
C LYS A 486 -23.01 7.45 -28.05
N THR A 487 -23.76 6.54 -27.42
CA THR A 487 -23.86 5.12 -27.85
C THR A 487 -25.10 4.83 -28.69
N SER A 488 -26.02 5.79 -28.80
CA SER A 488 -27.29 5.59 -29.50
C SER A 488 -27.05 5.34 -30.98
N GLY A 489 -27.66 4.28 -31.54
CA GLY A 489 -27.52 3.92 -32.94
C GLY A 489 -26.27 3.09 -33.29
N LEU A 490 -25.34 2.91 -32.35
CA LEU A 490 -24.16 2.06 -32.58
C LEU A 490 -24.48 0.58 -32.38
N ALA A 491 -23.71 -0.29 -33.05
CA ALA A 491 -23.75 -1.71 -32.78
C ALA A 491 -23.40 -1.98 -31.31
N VAL A 492 -23.94 -3.04 -30.71
CA VAL A 492 -23.77 -3.34 -29.26
C VAL A 492 -22.31 -3.31 -28.80
N ARG A 493 -21.39 -3.84 -29.64
CA ARG A 493 -19.96 -3.89 -29.34
C ARG A 493 -19.30 -2.51 -29.44
N GLU A 494 -19.59 -1.76 -30.50
CA GLU A 494 -19.10 -0.39 -30.71
C GLU A 494 -19.63 0.57 -29.63
N GLY A 495 -20.92 0.48 -29.30
CA GLY A 495 -21.54 1.23 -28.21
C GLY A 495 -20.88 0.94 -26.86
N GLY A 496 -20.44 -0.29 -26.63
CA GLY A 496 -19.66 -0.66 -25.43
C GLY A 496 -18.30 0.04 -25.36
N VAL A 497 -17.55 0.07 -26.46
CA VAL A 497 -16.26 0.78 -26.56
C VAL A 497 -16.47 2.28 -26.36
N GLN A 498 -17.45 2.86 -27.05
CA GLN A 498 -17.73 4.27 -27.01
C GLN A 498 -18.17 4.75 -25.62
N LEU A 499 -18.99 3.95 -24.93
CA LEU A 499 -19.36 4.20 -23.53
C LEU A 499 -18.14 4.28 -22.63
N THR A 500 -17.31 3.24 -22.66
CA THR A 500 -16.15 3.11 -21.77
C THR A 500 -15.11 4.20 -22.05
N ARG A 501 -14.84 4.48 -23.33
CA ARG A 501 -13.96 5.59 -23.75
C ARG A 501 -14.46 6.94 -23.23
N CYS A 502 -15.76 7.23 -23.40
CA CYS A 502 -16.34 8.47 -22.91
C CYS A 502 -16.18 8.62 -21.40
N ILE A 503 -16.48 7.57 -20.63
CA ILE A 503 -16.31 7.58 -19.16
C ILE A 503 -14.85 7.80 -18.78
N PHE A 504 -13.91 7.09 -19.40
CA PHE A 504 -12.48 7.25 -19.13
C PHE A 504 -11.97 8.63 -19.47
N LYS A 505 -12.43 9.24 -20.57
CA LYS A 505 -12.11 10.62 -20.92
C LYS A 505 -12.57 11.60 -19.82
N HIS A 506 -13.80 11.50 -19.33
CA HIS A 506 -14.26 12.36 -18.24
C HIS A 506 -13.48 12.14 -16.93
N VAL A 507 -13.15 10.88 -16.61
CA VAL A 507 -12.31 10.57 -15.44
C VAL A 507 -10.91 11.15 -15.59
N ALA A 508 -10.31 11.07 -16.77
CA ALA A 508 -8.99 11.65 -17.07
C ALA A 508 -9.03 13.18 -16.97
N THR A 509 -10.03 13.85 -17.55
CA THR A 509 -10.21 15.30 -17.45
C THR A 509 -10.41 15.75 -16.00
N ALA A 510 -11.25 15.05 -15.22
CA ALA A 510 -11.45 15.38 -13.82
C ALA A 510 -10.16 15.24 -12.99
N ARG A 511 -9.34 14.21 -13.28
CA ARG A 511 -8.01 14.05 -12.68
C ARG A 511 -7.06 15.17 -13.06
N ALA A 512 -7.03 15.57 -14.34
CA ALA A 512 -6.21 16.67 -14.81
C ALA A 512 -6.59 17.98 -14.10
N ALA A 513 -7.88 18.31 -14.01
CA ALA A 513 -8.36 19.49 -13.29
C ALA A 513 -7.95 19.51 -11.81
N GLN A 514 -7.94 18.34 -11.15
CA GLN A 514 -7.48 18.22 -9.76
C GLN A 514 -5.97 18.43 -9.59
N ASN A 515 -5.17 18.18 -10.63
CA ASN A 515 -3.72 18.35 -10.64
C ASN A 515 -3.27 19.76 -11.07
N VAL A 516 -4.13 20.53 -11.75
CA VAL A 516 -3.84 21.88 -12.26
C VAL A 516 -4.00 22.98 -11.21
N ILE A 517 -4.60 22.71 -10.04
CA ILE A 517 -4.67 23.71 -8.95
C ILE A 517 -3.23 24.07 -8.50
N PRO A 518 -2.75 25.30 -8.79
CA PRO A 518 -1.39 25.72 -8.49
C PRO A 518 -1.13 25.63 -6.99
N LYS A 519 0.09 25.25 -6.59
CA LYS A 519 0.50 25.30 -5.18
C LYS A 519 0.47 26.73 -4.61
N SER A 520 0.54 27.74 -5.48
CA SER A 520 0.53 29.16 -5.11
C SER A 520 -0.85 29.66 -4.67
N ASP A 521 -1.94 29.08 -5.18
CA ASP A 521 -3.32 29.46 -4.84
C ASP A 521 -3.85 28.69 -3.62
N ARG A 522 -2.93 28.16 -2.78
CA ARG A 522 -3.21 27.49 -1.50
C ARG A 522 -2.58 28.23 -0.31
N ARG A 523 -2.39 29.54 -0.42
CA ARG A 523 -1.95 30.38 0.70
C ARG A 523 -3.12 31.17 1.26
#